data_AF-A0A3P8TQT0-F1
#
_entry.id   AF-A0A3P8TQT0-F1
#
_cell.length_a   1.000
_cell.length_b   1.000
_cell.length_c   1.000
_cell.angle_alpha   90.00
_cell.angle_beta   90.00
_cell.angle_gamma   90.00
#
_symmetry.space_group_name_H-M   'P 1'
#
loop_
_entity.id
_entity.type
_entity.pdbx_description
1 polymer ?
#
loop_
_entity_poly.entity_id
_entity_poly.type
_entity_poly.pdbx_seq_one_letter_code
_entity_poly.pdbx_strand_id
1 'polypeptide(L)'
;SRPQHEKEFISICVQNPRLHKGDFWHTHIDYEICVHTNSMCFRKKTSFVRRRYSEFVWLRNCLEQNALIIELPRLPPWNPFFSLKNTEQVNQRMKGLQEFLEIVLHTPLLLSDSRLHLFLQSDLSITKIERCAHGKTRYTVAEAIQRSSSGYISRIEDKASFDSDYESSSSSSGLGLSLDSSVQGDPLLILQSSVRDPELCSCLSESSSPHTER
;
A
#
# COMPACT_ATOMS: atom_id res chain seq x y z
N SER A 1 -11.32 -39.54 12.77
CA SER A 1 -9.93 -39.07 12.76
C SER A 1 -9.88 -37.66 13.34
N ARG A 2 -9.09 -37.41 14.38
CA ARG A 2 -8.88 -36.05 14.89
C ARG A 2 -8.15 -35.25 13.80
N PRO A 3 -8.57 -34.02 13.45
CA PRO A 3 -7.81 -33.20 12.52
C PRO A 3 -6.41 -33.00 13.10
N GLN A 4 -5.38 -33.34 12.34
CA GLN A 4 -4.01 -32.97 12.69
C GLN A 4 -3.97 -31.45 12.70
N HIS A 5 -3.70 -30.87 13.87
CA HIS A 5 -3.58 -29.43 13.99
C HIS A 5 -2.30 -29.02 13.26
N GLU A 6 -2.43 -28.43 12.08
CA GLU A 6 -1.28 -27.86 11.38
C GLU A 6 -0.60 -26.84 12.28
N LYS A 7 0.73 -26.88 12.36
CA LYS A 7 1.51 -25.90 13.12
C LYS A 7 1.30 -24.52 12.52
N GLU A 8 1.02 -23.54 13.35
CA GLU A 8 0.90 -22.15 12.90
C GLU A 8 2.25 -21.65 12.36
N PHE A 9 2.23 -20.95 11.22
CA PHE A 9 3.40 -20.36 10.61
C PHE A 9 3.07 -18.99 9.99
N ILE A 10 4.07 -18.11 9.98
CA ILE A 10 4.06 -16.85 9.23
C ILE A 10 5.36 -16.81 8.43
N SER A 11 5.24 -16.88 7.11
CA SER A 11 6.36 -16.74 6.18
C SER A 11 6.27 -15.38 5.50
N ILE A 12 7.40 -14.69 5.40
CA ILE A 12 7.50 -13.38 4.77
C ILE A 12 8.74 -13.32 3.87
N CYS A 13 8.61 -12.68 2.72
CA CYS A 13 9.77 -12.32 1.89
C CYS A 13 9.68 -10.86 1.45
N VAL A 14 10.85 -10.22 1.34
CA VAL A 14 10.99 -8.89 0.75
C VAL A 14 11.87 -9.03 -0.49
N GLN A 15 11.32 -8.71 -1.66
CA GLN A 15 11.92 -9.06 -2.94
C GLN A 15 11.62 -8.03 -4.03
N ASN A 16 12.11 -8.30 -5.24
CA ASN A 16 11.76 -7.60 -6.48
C ASN A 16 11.82 -6.06 -6.34
N PRO A 17 13.02 -5.50 -6.06
CA PRO A 17 13.17 -4.06 -5.95
C PRO A 17 12.81 -3.39 -7.27
N ARG A 18 11.99 -2.34 -7.24
CA ARG A 18 11.65 -1.57 -8.45
C ARG A 18 11.99 -0.11 -8.27
N LEU A 19 12.65 0.45 -9.29
CA LEU A 19 12.92 1.87 -9.38
C LEU A 19 11.69 2.56 -9.97
N HIS A 20 11.06 3.39 -9.15
CA HIS A 20 10.03 4.32 -9.59
C HIS A 20 10.70 5.64 -9.94
N LYS A 21 10.61 6.01 -11.21
CA LYS A 21 11.07 7.31 -11.69
C LYS A 21 9.91 8.29 -11.58
N GLY A 22 10.08 9.31 -10.76
CA GLY A 22 9.23 10.50 -10.79
C GLY A 22 10.09 11.70 -11.17
N ASP A 23 9.64 12.91 -10.85
CA ASP A 23 10.50 14.09 -10.89
C ASP A 23 11.72 13.92 -9.95
N PHE A 24 12.69 14.84 -10.01
CA PHE A 24 13.96 14.75 -9.29
C PHE A 24 13.83 14.35 -7.80
N TRP A 25 12.74 14.74 -7.14
CA TRP A 25 12.47 14.46 -5.71
C TRP A 25 11.59 13.24 -5.46
N HIS A 26 10.94 12.69 -6.48
CA HIS A 26 9.98 11.59 -6.36
C HIS A 26 10.56 10.23 -6.79
N THR A 27 11.78 10.22 -7.30
CA THR A 27 12.47 8.98 -7.65
C THR A 27 12.80 8.17 -6.40
N HIS A 28 12.33 6.93 -6.34
CA HIS A 28 12.55 6.06 -5.18
C HIS A 28 12.56 4.57 -5.58
N ILE A 29 13.01 3.72 -4.66
CA ILE A 29 12.87 2.27 -4.77
C ILE A 29 11.85 1.79 -3.76
N ASP A 30 10.96 0.91 -4.22
CA ASP A 30 10.11 0.10 -3.37
C ASP A 30 10.46 -1.38 -3.50
N TYR A 31 9.94 -2.17 -2.57
CA TYR A 31 10.14 -3.61 -2.48
C TYR A 31 8.78 -4.30 -2.44
N GLU A 32 8.68 -5.45 -3.10
CA GLU A 32 7.54 -6.35 -2.95
C GLU A 32 7.65 -7.06 -1.60
N ILE A 33 6.60 -7.01 -0.81
CA ILE A 33 6.46 -7.80 0.41
C ILE A 33 5.43 -8.88 0.11
N CYS A 34 5.82 -10.14 0.30
CA CYS A 34 4.90 -11.27 0.19
C CYS A 34 4.75 -11.90 1.56
N VAL A 35 3.51 -12.04 2.03
CA VAL A 35 3.19 -12.78 3.25
C VAL A 35 2.44 -14.04 2.87
N HIS A 36 2.83 -15.17 3.46
CA HIS A 36 2.09 -16.42 3.40
C HIS A 36 1.98 -17.03 4.80
N THR A 37 0.77 -17.30 5.26
CA THR A 37 0.53 -17.71 6.64
C THR A 37 -0.78 -18.49 6.78
N ASN A 38 -0.82 -19.42 7.73
CA ASN A 38 -2.06 -20.02 8.23
C ASN A 38 -2.57 -19.35 9.52
N SER A 39 -1.85 -18.36 10.07
CA SER A 39 -2.19 -17.68 11.32
C SER A 39 -3.55 -16.97 11.27
N MET A 40 -4.22 -16.92 12.42
CA MET A 40 -5.49 -16.19 12.58
C MET A 40 -5.29 -14.71 12.89
N CYS A 41 -4.06 -14.27 13.18
CA CYS A 41 -3.73 -12.86 13.30
C CYS A 41 -3.88 -12.12 11.97
N PHE A 42 -3.84 -12.83 10.84
CA PHE A 42 -3.90 -12.25 9.50
C PHE A 42 -5.25 -12.48 8.84
N ARG A 43 -5.76 -11.45 8.17
CA ARG A 43 -7.04 -11.51 7.46
C ARG A 43 -6.92 -12.28 6.15
N LYS A 44 -5.87 -12.03 5.38
CA LYS A 44 -5.52 -12.78 4.16
C LYS A 44 -4.44 -13.82 4.48
N LYS A 45 -4.59 -15.03 3.94
CA LYS A 45 -3.58 -16.10 4.04
C LYS A 45 -2.37 -15.86 3.13
N THR A 46 -2.58 -15.11 2.05
CA THR A 46 -1.51 -14.63 1.18
C THR A 46 -1.77 -13.16 0.83
N SER A 47 -0.74 -12.31 0.94
CA SER A 47 -0.80 -10.92 0.48
C SER A 47 0.48 -10.51 -0.23
N PHE A 48 0.33 -9.60 -1.19
CA PHE A 48 1.41 -9.00 -1.96
C PHE A 48 1.19 -7.50 -1.94
N VAL A 49 2.14 -6.75 -1.39
CA VAL A 49 2.09 -5.28 -1.33
C VAL A 49 3.45 -4.73 -1.72
N ARG A 50 3.49 -3.45 -2.12
CA ARG A 50 4.77 -2.78 -2.38
C ARG A 50 4.96 -1.62 -1.43
N ARG A 51 6.15 -1.56 -0.81
CA ARG A 51 6.49 -0.55 0.19
C ARG A 51 7.89 -0.03 -0.01
N ARG A 52 8.09 1.28 0.15
CA ARG A 52 9.41 1.93 0.11
C ARG A 52 10.00 2.07 1.51
N TYR A 53 11.32 2.24 1.60
CA TYR A 53 12.05 2.32 2.87
C TYR A 53 11.46 3.34 3.86
N SER A 54 11.08 4.54 3.40
CA SER A 54 10.51 5.56 4.29
C SER A 54 9.17 5.15 4.91
N GLU A 55 8.42 4.24 4.28
CA GLU A 55 7.22 3.67 4.89
C GLU A 55 7.53 2.65 5.97
N PHE A 56 8.65 1.92 5.86
CA PHE A 56 9.14 1.07 6.95
C PHE A 56 9.58 1.90 8.15
N VAL A 57 10.25 3.03 7.92
CA VAL A 57 10.61 3.98 8.99
C VAL A 57 9.36 4.47 9.72
N TRP A 58 8.32 4.86 8.97
CA TRP A 58 7.03 5.23 9.54
C TRP A 58 6.40 4.08 10.34
N LEU A 59 6.40 2.85 9.81
CA LEU A 59 5.85 1.68 10.49
C LEU A 59 6.58 1.41 11.80
N ARG A 60 7.92 1.43 11.80
CA ARG A 60 8.72 1.23 13.03
C ARG A 60 8.34 2.25 14.09
N ASN A 61 8.24 3.53 13.73
CA ASN A 61 7.86 4.59 14.67
C ASN A 61 6.45 4.38 15.23
N CYS A 62 5.50 3.93 14.39
CA CYS A 62 4.16 3.59 14.83
C CYS A 62 4.15 2.44 15.87
N LEU A 63 4.90 1.37 15.59
CA LEU A 63 5.02 0.23 16.50
C LEU A 63 5.69 0.63 17.82
N GLU A 64 6.68 1.52 17.78
CA GLU A 64 7.43 1.98 18.95
C GLU A 64 6.52 2.71 19.94
N GLN A 65 5.60 3.55 19.41
CA GLN A 65 4.61 4.27 20.22
C GLN A 65 3.63 3.35 20.95
N ASN A 66 3.33 2.16 20.39
CA ASN A 66 2.37 1.22 20.95
C ASN A 66 3.02 0.14 21.83
N ALA A 67 4.33 -0.04 21.76
CA ALA A 67 5.05 -1.13 22.42
C ALA A 67 6.25 -0.60 23.23
N LEU A 68 6.01 0.37 24.12
CA LEU A 68 7.04 1.10 24.89
C LEU A 68 7.99 0.21 25.73
N ILE A 69 7.65 -1.06 25.97
CA ILE A 69 8.42 -2.01 26.78
C ILE A 69 9.26 -2.95 25.90
N ILE A 70 9.02 -2.99 24.59
CA ILE A 70 9.68 -3.92 23.66
C ILE A 70 10.77 -3.19 22.88
N GLU A 71 11.98 -3.74 22.87
CA GLU A 71 13.03 -3.30 21.96
C GLU A 71 12.69 -3.74 20.53
N LEU A 72 12.31 -2.78 19.68
CA LEU A 72 12.01 -3.06 18.28
C LEU A 72 13.27 -3.33 17.46
N PRO A 73 13.21 -4.29 16.52
CA PRO A 73 14.31 -4.52 15.58
C PRO A 73 14.67 -3.21 14.86
N ARG A 74 15.98 -3.04 14.63
CA ARG A 74 16.50 -1.89 13.90
C ARG A 74 16.23 -2.09 12.41
N LEU A 75 15.83 -1.02 11.74
CA LEU A 75 15.83 -1.00 10.28
C LEU A 75 17.27 -0.97 9.77
N PRO A 76 17.51 -1.40 8.51
CA PRO A 76 18.78 -1.15 7.87
C PRO A 76 19.08 0.36 7.92
N PRO A 77 20.32 0.75 8.22
CA PRO A 77 20.65 2.14 8.53
C PRO A 77 20.28 3.06 7.36
N TRP A 78 19.80 4.25 7.71
CA TRP A 78 19.67 5.29 6.72
C TRP A 78 21.06 5.65 6.19
N ASN A 79 21.20 5.69 4.87
CA ASN A 79 22.47 6.00 4.21
C ASN A 79 22.27 7.26 3.36
N PRO A 80 22.91 8.39 3.70
CA PRO A 80 22.82 9.63 2.93
C PRO A 80 23.38 9.49 1.50
N PHE A 81 24.30 8.55 1.29
CA PHE A 81 24.92 8.24 -0.01
C PHE A 81 24.32 6.98 -0.64
N PHE A 82 23.07 6.65 -0.32
CA PHE A 82 22.40 5.50 -0.90
C PHE A 82 22.20 5.69 -2.41
N SER A 83 22.83 4.84 -3.20
CA SER A 83 22.68 4.84 -4.65
C SER A 83 21.58 3.87 -5.07
N LEU A 84 20.50 4.40 -5.64
CA LEU A 84 19.40 3.61 -6.21
C LEU A 84 19.86 2.69 -7.36
N LYS A 85 21.02 2.97 -7.96
CA LYS A 85 21.59 2.16 -9.05
C LYS A 85 22.56 1.10 -8.56
N ASN A 86 23.00 1.15 -7.30
CA ASN A 86 23.91 0.18 -6.73
C ASN A 86 23.10 -1.02 -6.23
N THR A 87 23.14 -2.12 -6.99
CA THR A 87 22.41 -3.36 -6.68
C THR A 87 22.80 -3.96 -5.34
N GLU A 88 24.07 -3.86 -4.93
CA GLU A 88 24.54 -4.38 -3.64
C GLU A 88 23.88 -3.62 -2.47
N GLN A 89 23.88 -2.28 -2.53
CA GLN A 89 23.21 -1.47 -1.50
C GLN A 89 21.70 -1.73 -1.46
N VAL A 90 21.07 -1.89 -2.63
CA VAL A 90 19.63 -2.20 -2.73
C VAL A 90 19.32 -3.56 -2.13
N ASN A 91 20.13 -4.59 -2.41
CA ASN A 91 19.96 -5.94 -1.87
C ASN A 91 20.24 -6.01 -0.37
N GLN A 92 21.28 -5.32 0.12
CA GLN A 92 21.58 -5.23 1.54
C GLN A 92 20.43 -4.58 2.32
N ARG A 93 19.87 -3.48 1.78
CA ARG A 93 18.67 -2.86 2.36
C ARG A 93 17.49 -3.81 2.33
N MET A 94 17.23 -4.49 1.20
CA MET A 94 16.15 -5.46 1.06
C MET A 94 16.22 -6.57 2.12
N LYS A 95 17.42 -7.14 2.33
CA LYS A 95 17.66 -8.16 3.35
C LYS A 95 17.35 -7.64 4.75
N GLY A 96 17.86 -6.46 5.11
CA GLY A 96 17.58 -5.85 6.42
C GLY A 96 16.09 -5.52 6.63
N LEU A 97 15.36 -5.17 5.57
CA LEU A 97 13.91 -4.98 5.63
C LEU A 97 13.17 -6.31 5.88
N GLN A 98 13.64 -7.41 5.29
CA GLN A 98 13.08 -8.73 5.55
C GLN A 98 13.35 -9.16 6.99
N GLU A 99 14.60 -9.08 7.46
CA GLU A 99 14.99 -9.40 8.84
C GLU A 99 14.17 -8.59 9.85
N PHE A 100 13.96 -7.30 9.60
CA PHE A 100 13.08 -6.44 10.42
C PHE A 100 11.66 -7.01 10.53
N LEU A 101 11.02 -7.36 9.41
CA LEU A 101 9.65 -7.88 9.43
C LEU A 101 9.58 -9.28 10.03
N GLU A 102 10.55 -10.15 9.75
CA GLU A 102 10.62 -11.48 10.37
C GLU A 102 10.59 -11.35 11.89
N ILE A 103 11.41 -10.47 12.48
CA ILE A 103 11.42 -10.24 13.94
C ILE A 103 10.09 -9.63 14.43
N VAL A 104 9.55 -8.63 13.72
CA VAL A 104 8.27 -8.00 14.10
C VAL A 104 7.14 -9.02 14.13
N LEU A 105 7.05 -9.90 13.13
CA LEU A 105 5.98 -10.88 13.00
C LEU A 105 6.07 -12.05 13.98
N HIS A 106 7.25 -12.29 14.57
CA HIS A 106 7.42 -13.25 15.67
C HIS A 106 7.13 -12.65 17.05
N THR A 107 6.74 -11.37 17.13
CA THR A 107 6.43 -10.68 18.39
C THR A 107 4.91 -10.52 18.55
N PRO A 108 4.23 -11.30 19.41
CA PRO A 108 2.77 -11.33 19.48
C PRO A 108 2.10 -9.99 19.77
N LEU A 109 2.73 -9.12 20.58
CA LEU A 109 2.18 -7.80 20.89
C LEU A 109 2.08 -6.92 19.64
N LEU A 110 3.08 -6.99 18.74
CA LEU A 110 3.10 -6.18 17.52
C LEU A 110 2.06 -6.65 16.50
N LEU A 111 1.72 -7.94 16.50
CA LEU A 111 0.64 -8.50 15.67
C LEU A 111 -0.74 -7.97 16.05
N SER A 112 -0.91 -7.29 17.19
CA SER A 112 -2.18 -6.64 17.54
C SER A 112 -2.36 -5.26 16.88
N ASP A 113 -1.31 -4.68 16.30
CA ASP A 113 -1.38 -3.34 15.70
C ASP A 113 -2.02 -3.38 14.30
N SER A 114 -3.17 -2.71 14.15
CA SER A 114 -3.87 -2.63 12.87
C SER A 114 -3.06 -1.98 11.74
N ARG A 115 -2.13 -1.06 12.06
CA ARG A 115 -1.28 -0.39 11.07
C ARG A 115 -0.29 -1.36 10.43
N LEU A 116 0.20 -2.35 11.19
CA LEU A 116 1.03 -3.43 10.66
C LEU A 116 0.26 -4.27 9.64
N HIS A 117 -0.97 -4.65 9.95
CA HIS A 117 -1.82 -5.43 9.04
C HIS A 117 -2.18 -4.65 7.78
N LEU A 118 -2.54 -3.38 7.91
CA LEU A 118 -2.79 -2.52 6.75
C LEU A 118 -1.53 -2.34 5.89
N PHE A 119 -0.36 -2.19 6.52
CA PHE A 119 0.91 -2.08 5.82
C PHE A 119 1.23 -3.32 4.99
N LEU A 120 0.97 -4.52 5.52
CA LEU A 120 1.30 -5.82 4.90
C LEU A 120 0.22 -6.38 3.97
N GLN A 121 -1.04 -5.98 4.14
CA GLN A 121 -2.19 -6.61 3.46
C GLN A 121 -3.06 -5.65 2.65
N SER A 122 -2.69 -4.37 2.58
CA SER A 122 -3.39 -3.36 1.78
C SER A 122 -2.48 -2.45 0.96
N ASP A 123 -3.01 -1.89 -0.12
CA ASP A 123 -2.33 -0.90 -0.98
C ASP A 123 -2.54 0.55 -0.50
N LEU A 124 -3.01 0.74 0.75
CA LEU A 124 -3.24 2.07 1.30
C LEU A 124 -1.92 2.83 1.49
N SER A 125 -1.92 4.13 1.18
CA SER A 125 -0.84 5.04 1.58
C SER A 125 -0.79 5.22 3.10
N ILE A 126 0.38 5.57 3.65
CA ILE A 126 0.56 5.86 5.09
C ILE A 126 -0.58 6.71 5.66
N THR A 127 -0.90 7.83 5.02
CA THR A 127 -1.95 8.75 5.49
C THR A 127 -3.31 8.07 5.57
N LYS A 128 -3.64 7.19 4.61
CA LYS A 128 -4.88 6.41 4.64
C LYS A 128 -4.85 5.32 5.72
N ILE A 129 -3.68 4.71 5.96
CA ILE A 129 -3.51 3.75 7.05
C ILE A 129 -3.75 4.42 8.41
N GLU A 130 -3.12 5.56 8.67
CA GLU A 130 -3.31 6.32 9.91
C GLU A 130 -4.77 6.69 10.12
N ARG A 131 -5.42 7.26 9.09
CA ARG A 131 -6.84 7.60 9.19
C ARG A 131 -7.71 6.38 9.47
N CYS A 132 -7.42 5.24 8.84
CA CYS A 132 -8.18 4.01 9.04
C CYS A 132 -8.00 3.45 10.46
N ALA A 133 -6.76 3.40 10.95
CA ALA A 133 -6.44 2.95 12.30
C ALA A 133 -7.09 3.81 13.40
N HIS A 134 -7.29 5.11 13.14
CA HIS A 134 -7.99 6.04 14.04
C HIS A 134 -9.51 6.08 13.83
N GLY A 135 -10.09 5.23 12.98
CA GLY A 135 -11.53 5.24 12.69
C GLY A 135 -12.02 6.48 11.93
N LYS A 136 -11.12 7.20 11.24
CA LYS A 136 -11.40 8.43 10.47
C LYS A 136 -11.67 8.17 8.98
N THR A 137 -12.00 6.92 8.61
CA THR A 137 -12.37 6.48 7.25
C THR A 137 -13.79 5.95 7.22
N ARG A 138 -14.39 5.89 6.03
CA ARG A 138 -15.73 5.29 5.82
C ARG A 138 -15.71 3.75 5.80
N TYR A 139 -14.52 3.15 5.78
CA TYR A 139 -14.31 1.72 5.77
C TYR A 139 -13.45 1.30 6.98
N THR A 140 -13.65 0.06 7.43
CA THR A 140 -12.88 -0.57 8.51
C THR A 140 -11.54 -1.13 8.01
N VAL A 141 -10.67 -1.53 8.95
CA VAL A 141 -9.41 -2.23 8.67
C VAL A 141 -9.66 -3.51 7.86
N ALA A 142 -10.63 -4.33 8.29
CA ALA A 142 -10.95 -5.59 7.64
C ALA A 142 -11.43 -5.38 6.20
N GLU A 143 -12.26 -4.37 5.99
CA GLU A 143 -12.75 -3.98 4.67
C GLU A 143 -11.65 -3.46 3.75
N ALA A 144 -10.73 -2.64 4.27
CA ALA A 144 -9.58 -2.16 3.50
C ALA A 144 -8.70 -3.32 3.01
N ILE A 145 -8.42 -4.27 3.91
CA ILE A 145 -7.63 -5.46 3.57
C ILE A 145 -8.36 -6.31 2.53
N GLN A 146 -9.66 -6.55 2.71
CA GLN A 146 -10.45 -7.38 1.79
C GLN A 146 -10.54 -6.78 0.38
N ARG A 147 -10.69 -5.47 0.26
CA ARG A 147 -10.77 -4.77 -1.04
C ARG A 147 -9.43 -4.63 -1.76
N SER A 148 -8.31 -4.79 -1.04
CA SER A 148 -6.99 -4.63 -1.66
C SER A 148 -6.72 -5.76 -2.64
N SER A 149 -6.09 -5.44 -3.77
CA SER A 149 -5.90 -6.38 -4.88
C SER A 149 -5.11 -7.60 -4.41
N SER A 150 -5.65 -8.80 -4.67
CA SER A 150 -4.82 -10.01 -4.61
C SER A 150 -3.95 -9.99 -5.87
N GLY A 151 -2.69 -9.55 -5.74
CA GLY A 151 -1.77 -9.36 -6.87
C GLY A 151 -1.52 -10.58 -7.76
N TYR A 152 -2.14 -11.72 -7.46
CA TYR A 152 -2.08 -12.95 -8.25
C TYR A 152 -3.19 -13.08 -9.31
N ILE A 153 -4.40 -12.53 -9.08
CA ILE A 153 -5.54 -12.77 -10.00
C ILE A 153 -5.41 -11.96 -11.30
N SER A 154 -4.90 -10.73 -11.22
CA SER A 154 -4.74 -9.86 -12.41
C SER A 154 -3.78 -10.42 -13.48
N ARG A 155 -2.90 -11.38 -13.15
CA ARG A 155 -1.91 -11.90 -14.11
C ARG A 155 -2.42 -13.09 -14.94
N ILE A 156 -3.54 -13.71 -14.56
CA ILE A 156 -4.08 -14.88 -15.27
C ILE A 156 -5.05 -14.46 -16.38
N GLU A 157 -5.81 -13.37 -16.18
CA GLU A 157 -6.86 -12.96 -17.13
C GLU A 157 -6.30 -12.33 -18.43
N ASP A 158 -5.09 -11.78 -18.42
CA ASP A 158 -4.45 -11.21 -19.63
C ASP A 158 -3.90 -12.29 -20.61
N LYS A 159 -4.01 -13.59 -20.27
CA LYS A 159 -3.47 -14.70 -21.09
C LYS A 159 -4.52 -15.72 -21.54
N ALA A 160 -5.80 -15.43 -21.33
CA ALA A 160 -6.91 -16.33 -21.72
C ALA A 160 -7.81 -15.79 -22.85
N SER A 161 -7.46 -14.67 -23.49
CA SER A 161 -8.11 -14.23 -24.74
C SER A 161 -7.26 -14.61 -25.95
N PHE A 162 -7.33 -15.87 -26.36
CA PHE A 162 -6.96 -16.26 -27.72
C PHE A 162 -8.17 -16.98 -28.35
N ASP A 163 -8.46 -16.57 -29.57
CA ASP A 163 -9.70 -16.70 -30.31
C ASP A 163 -10.46 -18.03 -30.22
N SER A 164 -11.77 -17.91 -30.05
CA SER A 164 -12.70 -18.86 -30.66
C SER A 164 -13.64 -18.09 -31.58
N ASP A 165 -13.26 -18.00 -32.87
CA ASP A 165 -14.13 -17.58 -33.95
C ASP A 165 -15.24 -18.64 -34.13
N TYR A 166 -16.39 -18.38 -33.50
CA TYR A 166 -17.63 -19.10 -33.81
C TYR A 166 -18.36 -18.31 -34.91
N GLU A 167 -18.07 -18.69 -36.15
CA GLU A 167 -18.90 -18.33 -37.30
C GLU A 167 -20.29 -18.97 -37.14
N SER A 168 -21.31 -18.12 -37.06
CA SER A 168 -22.69 -18.52 -37.32
C SER A 168 -23.42 -17.39 -38.00
N SER A 169 -23.35 -17.44 -39.33
CA SER A 169 -24.26 -16.78 -40.24
C SER A 169 -25.70 -17.27 -40.01
N SER A 170 -26.60 -16.35 -39.69
CA SER A 170 -28.05 -16.53 -39.89
C SER A 170 -28.72 -15.18 -40.10
N SER A 171 -29.16 -14.98 -41.33
CA SER A 171 -29.88 -13.83 -41.88
C SER A 171 -31.22 -13.58 -41.19
N SER A 172 -31.64 -12.30 -41.09
CA SER A 172 -32.99 -11.84 -41.51
C SER A 172 -33.30 -10.40 -41.05
N SER A 173 -33.40 -9.51 -42.04
CA SER A 173 -34.49 -8.55 -42.31
C SER A 173 -34.85 -7.44 -41.30
N GLY A 174 -34.87 -6.19 -41.79
CA GLY A 174 -35.85 -5.19 -41.34
C GLY A 174 -35.36 -3.75 -41.24
N LEU A 175 -35.20 -3.06 -42.38
CA LEU A 175 -35.13 -1.60 -42.44
C LEU A 175 -36.54 -0.99 -42.36
N GLY A 176 -36.71 0.11 -41.61
CA GLY A 176 -37.94 0.90 -41.67
C GLY A 176 -38.07 2.05 -40.65
N LEU A 177 -37.57 3.24 -41.03
CA LEU A 177 -38.14 4.61 -40.90
C LEU A 177 -38.78 5.02 -39.54
N SER A 178 -38.19 5.99 -38.82
CA SER A 178 -38.44 7.45 -38.87
C SER A 178 -39.72 7.93 -38.14
N LEU A 179 -39.57 8.74 -37.08
CA LEU A 179 -40.31 10.00 -36.92
C LEU A 179 -39.74 10.86 -35.77
N ASP A 180 -39.68 12.15 -36.06
CA ASP A 180 -39.24 13.29 -35.24
C ASP A 180 -40.45 13.90 -34.49
N SER A 181 -40.27 14.39 -33.26
CA SER A 181 -41.21 15.33 -32.63
C SER A 181 -40.68 16.00 -31.35
N SER A 182 -40.29 17.26 -31.51
CA SER A 182 -40.54 18.44 -30.66
C SER A 182 -40.60 18.33 -29.11
N VAL A 183 -39.61 18.98 -28.49
CA VAL A 183 -39.71 20.15 -27.57
C VAL A 183 -40.99 20.30 -26.75
N GLN A 184 -40.86 20.32 -25.41
CA GLN A 184 -41.19 21.45 -24.52
C GLN A 184 -41.18 21.00 -23.04
N GLY A 185 -40.39 21.66 -22.19
CA GLY A 185 -40.44 21.43 -20.73
C GLY A 185 -39.19 21.85 -19.95
N ASP A 186 -38.85 23.13 -19.98
CA ASP A 186 -38.01 23.82 -18.98
C ASP A 186 -38.80 23.98 -17.65
N PRO A 187 -38.24 24.46 -16.51
CA PRO A 187 -36.85 24.85 -16.24
C PRO A 187 -36.36 24.49 -14.80
N LEU A 188 -35.17 25.03 -14.47
CA LEU A 188 -34.67 25.43 -13.13
C LEU A 188 -33.83 24.38 -12.36
N LEU A 189 -32.65 24.66 -11.81
CA LEU A 189 -31.89 25.90 -11.62
C LEU A 189 -30.48 25.55 -11.08
N ILE A 190 -29.50 26.42 -11.39
CA ILE A 190 -28.45 26.95 -10.48
C ILE A 190 -27.09 26.22 -10.33
N LEU A 191 -26.09 26.88 -10.94
CA LEU A 191 -24.70 27.19 -10.50
C LEU A 191 -23.73 26.01 -10.21
N GLN A 192 -22.59 25.81 -10.92
CA GLN A 192 -21.40 26.68 -11.08
C GLN A 192 -21.08 27.48 -9.79
N SER A 193 -19.99 27.33 -9.06
CA SER A 193 -18.60 27.19 -9.46
C SER A 193 -17.71 27.34 -8.20
N SER A 194 -16.51 26.76 -8.26
CA SER A 194 -15.21 27.35 -7.87
C SER A 194 -15.13 28.32 -6.68
N VAL A 195 -14.27 28.01 -5.69
CA VAL A 195 -13.23 28.88 -5.08
C VAL A 195 -12.28 27.93 -4.29
N ARG A 196 -11.08 27.60 -4.78
CA ARG A 196 -9.77 28.29 -4.58
C ARG A 196 -9.20 28.23 -3.15
N ASP A 197 -8.07 27.53 -3.03
CA ASP A 197 -7.01 27.74 -2.02
C ASP A 197 -6.51 29.19 -2.01
N PRO A 198 -5.86 29.61 -0.91
CA PRO A 198 -4.47 30.03 -1.08
C PRO A 198 -3.49 29.61 0.04
N GLU A 199 -2.30 29.25 -0.42
CA GLU A 199 -0.92 29.57 0.03
C GLU A 199 -0.49 29.38 1.51
N LEU A 200 0.56 28.62 1.84
CA LEU A 200 2.01 28.59 1.51
C LEU A 200 2.90 29.34 2.53
N CYS A 201 3.63 28.54 3.31
CA CYS A 201 5.04 28.65 3.71
C CYS A 201 5.68 30.00 4.12
N SER A 202 6.25 30.03 5.33
CA SER A 202 7.60 30.56 5.65
C SER A 202 7.79 30.50 7.19
N CYS A 203 8.96 30.53 7.82
CA CYS A 203 10.33 30.09 7.58
C CYS A 203 11.04 30.26 8.95
N LEU A 204 12.19 29.62 9.07
CA LEU A 204 13.15 29.57 10.19
C LEU A 204 13.59 30.94 10.76
N SER A 205 14.05 30.94 12.01
CA SER A 205 15.15 31.71 12.69
C SER A 205 14.81 31.81 14.19
N GLU A 206 15.68 31.74 15.21
CA GLU A 206 17.12 31.94 15.30
C GLU A 206 17.66 31.45 16.67
N SER A 207 18.99 31.39 16.73
CA SER A 207 19.94 30.91 17.74
C SER A 207 19.93 31.56 19.14
N SER A 208 20.50 30.84 20.12
CA SER A 208 21.35 31.46 21.17
C SER A 208 22.39 30.45 21.71
N SER A 209 23.68 30.69 21.43
CA SER A 209 24.79 30.25 22.31
C SER A 209 24.99 31.31 23.41
N PRO A 210 25.67 30.96 24.51
CA PRO A 210 27.02 31.51 24.67
C PRO A 210 28.06 30.55 25.28
N HIS A 211 29.33 30.97 25.14
CA HIS A 211 30.58 30.57 25.81
C HIS A 211 30.44 30.34 27.34
N THR A 212 31.34 29.68 28.10
CA THR A 212 32.79 29.89 28.25
C THR A 212 33.40 28.82 29.20
N GLU A 213 34.72 28.54 29.09
CA GLU A 213 35.71 28.06 30.12
C GLU A 213 35.37 26.83 31.00
N ARG A 214 36.18 25.77 31.15
CA ARG A 214 37.64 25.60 31.28
C ARG A 214 38.08 24.24 30.75
#